data_AF-A0A845YFD9-F1
#
_entry.id   AF-A0A845YFD9-F1
#
_cell.length_a   1.000
_cell.length_b   1.000
_cell.length_c   1.000
_cell.angle_alpha   90.00
_cell.angle_beta   90.00
_cell.angle_gamma   90.00
#
_symmetry.space_group_name_H-M   'P 1'
#
loop_
_entity.id
_entity.type
_entity.pdbx_description
1 polymer ?
#
loop_
_entity_poly.entity_id
_entity_poly.type
_entity_poly.pdbx_seq_one_letter_code
_entity_poly.pdbx_strand_id
1 'polypeptide(L)' 'MTIAIAKEVEAGEDIVKAQATSKKIGIPKEIYPGECRVAATPDTAKVLQKMGFEVLIESGAGGAANFSDAAYSQAECQIV' A
#
# COMPACT_ATOMS: atom_id res chain seq x y z
N MET A 1 41.04 -25.95 -2.82
CA MET A 1 40.94 -24.47 -2.86
C MET A 1 39.61 -24.14 -3.50
N THR A 2 38.73 -23.58 -2.68
CA THR A 2 37.32 -23.32 -2.94
C THR A 2 37.17 -22.19 -3.95
N ILE A 3 36.43 -22.42 -5.04
CA ILE A 3 36.00 -21.35 -5.94
C ILE A 3 34.71 -20.81 -5.34
N ALA A 4 34.73 -19.55 -4.90
CA ALA A 4 33.58 -18.84 -4.38
C ALA A 4 32.60 -18.56 -5.54
N ILE A 5 31.50 -19.30 -5.57
CA ILE A 5 30.31 -18.94 -6.32
C ILE A 5 29.75 -17.65 -5.73
N ALA A 6 29.81 -16.57 -6.53
CA ALA A 6 29.06 -15.36 -6.26
C ALA A 6 27.59 -15.75 -6.13
N LYS A 7 27.00 -15.43 -4.98
CA LYS A 7 25.60 -15.65 -4.68
C LYS A 7 24.76 -14.72 -5.57
N GLU A 8 24.38 -15.22 -6.74
CA GLU A 8 23.18 -14.76 -7.45
C GLU A 8 21.97 -15.10 -6.58
N VAL A 9 21.55 -14.15 -5.75
CA VAL A 9 20.19 -14.10 -5.20
C VAL A 9 19.78 -12.63 -5.13
N GLU A 10 19.42 -12.08 -6.28
CA GLU A 10 18.37 -11.06 -6.31
C GLU A 10 17.22 -11.68 -7.10
N ALA A 11 16.42 -12.43 -6.35
CA ALA A 11 15.23 -13.07 -6.83
C ALA A 11 14.19 -12.00 -7.16
N GLY A 12 14.12 -11.64 -8.45
CA GLY A 12 12.90 -11.32 -9.18
C GLY A 12 11.93 -10.34 -8.52
N GLU A 13 12.25 -9.05 -8.58
CA GLU A 13 11.34 -7.97 -8.22
C GLU A 13 10.71 -7.29 -9.46
N ASP A 14 10.63 -7.97 -10.61
CA ASP A 14 10.26 -7.32 -11.89
C ASP A 14 9.28 -8.08 -12.82
N ILE A 15 8.59 -9.12 -12.35
CA ILE A 15 7.68 -9.91 -13.23
C ILE A 15 6.19 -9.94 -12.82
N VAL A 16 5.74 -9.12 -11.87
CA VAL A 16 4.31 -9.05 -11.47
C VAL A 16 3.57 -7.77 -11.87
N LYS A 17 4.11 -6.97 -12.81
CA LYS A 17 3.37 -5.83 -13.40
C LYS A 17 2.49 -6.24 -14.58
N ALA A 18 1.52 -7.15 -14.42
CA ALA A 18 0.55 -7.41 -15.51
C ALA A 18 -0.75 -8.14 -15.17
N GLN A 19 -1.21 -8.19 -13.91
CA GLN A 19 -2.59 -8.64 -13.67
C GLN A 19 -3.31 -7.64 -12.79
N ALA A 20 -3.88 -6.61 -13.42
CA ALA A 20 -4.86 -5.75 -12.81
C ALA A 20 -6.09 -6.61 -12.44
N THR A 21 -6.08 -7.15 -11.23
CA THR A 21 -7.27 -7.74 -10.62
C THR A 21 -8.31 -6.63 -10.53
N SER A 22 -9.48 -6.86 -11.12
CA SER A 22 -10.57 -5.89 -11.33
C SER A 22 -11.25 -5.40 -10.02
N LYS A 23 -10.54 -5.36 -8.89
CA LYS A 23 -11.11 -5.05 -7.58
C LYS A 23 -10.32 -3.92 -6.91
N LYS A 24 -11.03 -2.79 -6.76
CA LYS A 24 -10.54 -1.58 -6.09
C LYS A 24 -11.14 -1.47 -4.70
N ILE A 25 -10.35 -1.01 -3.74
CA ILE A 25 -10.75 -0.75 -2.36
C ILE A 25 -10.63 0.76 -2.13
N GLY A 26 -11.75 1.41 -1.87
CA GLY A 26 -11.79 2.84 -1.54
C GLY A 26 -11.80 3.06 -0.03
N ILE A 27 -10.97 3.99 0.44
CA ILE A 27 -10.90 4.43 1.83
C ILE A 27 -11.25 5.92 1.84
N PRO A 28 -12.55 6.27 2.05
CA PRO A 28 -12.97 7.65 2.16
C PRO A 28 -12.53 8.25 3.49
N LYS A 29 -12.52 9.57 3.55
CA LYS A 29 -12.35 10.31 4.79
C LYS A 29 -13.60 10.18 5.65
N GLU A 30 -13.39 10.00 6.94
CA GLU A 30 -14.47 9.95 7.91
C GLU A 30 -15.02 11.36 8.21
N ILE A 31 -16.34 11.47 8.31
CA ILE A 31 -17.05 12.75 8.47
C ILE A 31 -17.68 12.90 9.85
N TYR A 32 -17.75 11.82 10.63
CA TYR A 32 -18.37 11.85 11.95
C TYR A 32 -17.55 12.71 12.93
N PRO A 33 -18.19 13.62 13.68
CA PRO A 33 -17.48 14.52 14.59
C PRO A 33 -16.78 13.74 15.72
N GLY A 34 -15.47 13.94 15.84
CA GLY A 34 -14.64 13.27 16.85
C GLY A 34 -14.17 11.87 16.46
N GLU A 35 -14.51 11.38 15.26
CA GLU A 35 -13.98 10.13 14.75
C GLU A 35 -12.61 10.35 14.12
N CYS A 36 -11.60 9.71 14.70
CA CYS A 36 -10.20 9.84 14.29
C CYS A 36 -9.64 8.56 13.68
N ARG A 37 -10.45 7.51 13.53
CA ARG A 37 -10.00 6.25 12.92
C ARG A 37 -9.99 6.36 11.40
N VAL A 38 -9.21 5.48 10.80
CA VAL A 38 -9.15 5.28 9.34
C VAL A 38 -9.35 3.79 9.04
N ALA A 39 -10.01 3.47 7.93
CA ALA A 39 -10.36 2.09 7.61
C ALA A 39 -9.15 1.18 7.34
N ALA A 40 -8.05 1.73 6.81
CA ALA A 40 -6.78 1.02 6.68
C ALA A 40 -5.59 1.92 7.00
N THR A 41 -4.61 1.35 7.70
CA THR A 41 -3.30 1.98 7.90
C THR A 41 -2.40 1.73 6.68
N PRO A 42 -1.30 2.48 6.51
CA PRO A 42 -0.34 2.23 5.43
C PRO A 42 0.17 0.78 5.39
N ASP A 43 0.34 0.15 6.54
CA ASP A 43 0.79 -1.25 6.62
C ASP A 43 -0.27 -2.23 6.13
N THR A 44 -1.54 -2.02 6.52
CA THR A 44 -2.65 -2.85 6.03
C THR A 44 -2.86 -2.65 4.53
N ALA A 45 -2.72 -1.41 4.05
CA ALA A 45 -2.84 -1.10 2.64
C ALA A 45 -1.78 -1.84 1.81
N LYS A 46 -0.51 -1.89 2.25
CA LYS A 46 0.54 -2.70 1.61
C LYS A 46 0.17 -4.18 1.51
N VAL A 47 -0.44 -4.74 2.55
CA VAL A 47 -0.88 -6.15 2.54
C VAL A 47 -2.00 -6.36 1.51
N LEU A 48 -2.97 -5.44 1.44
CA LEU A 48 -4.03 -5.49 0.43
C LEU A 48 -3.48 -5.43 -0.99
N GLN A 49 -2.45 -4.60 -1.23
CA GLN A 49 -1.80 -4.52 -2.53
C GLN A 49 -1.04 -5.80 -2.88
N LYS A 50 -0.35 -6.42 -1.91
CA LYS A 50 0.28 -7.74 -2.09
C LYS A 50 -0.73 -8.85 -2.40
N MET A 51 -1.98 -8.71 -1.93
CA MET A 51 -3.07 -9.63 -2.28
C MET A 51 -3.66 -9.36 -3.67
N GLY A 52 -3.21 -8.30 -4.36
CA GLY A 52 -3.64 -7.93 -5.71
C GLY A 52 -4.82 -6.94 -5.75
N PHE A 53 -5.11 -6.22 -4.67
CA PHE A 53 -6.12 -5.17 -4.67
C PHE A 53 -5.51 -3.80 -4.97
N GLU A 54 -6.23 -2.97 -5.74
CA GLU A 54 -5.89 -1.56 -5.92
C GLU A 54 -6.49 -0.75 -4.76
N VAL A 55 -5.67 -0.03 -4.00
CA VAL A 55 -6.13 0.76 -2.84
C VAL A 55 -6.18 2.24 -3.19
N LEU A 56 -7.36 2.83 -3.07
CA LEU A 56 -7.66 4.23 -3.29
C LEU A 56 -7.94 4.89 -1.93
N ILE A 57 -7.30 6.03 -1.64
CA ILE A 57 -7.46 6.78 -0.39
C ILE A 57 -7.83 8.21 -0.70
N GLU A 58 -8.87 8.73 -0.05
CA GLU A 58 -9.19 10.15 -0.11
C GLU A 58 -8.10 10.98 0.60
N SER A 59 -7.68 12.09 -0.02
CA SER A 59 -6.68 12.98 0.60
C SER A 59 -7.12 13.43 2.00
N GLY A 60 -6.22 13.27 2.97
CA GLY A 60 -6.48 13.63 4.36
C GLY A 60 -7.36 12.65 5.14
N ALA A 61 -7.73 11.48 4.59
CA ALA A 61 -8.46 10.44 5.32
C ALA A 61 -7.69 9.92 6.56
N GLY A 62 -6.37 9.80 6.46
CA GLY A 62 -5.53 9.35 7.58
C GLY A 62 -5.03 10.47 8.50
N GLY A 63 -5.30 11.75 8.18
CA GLY A 63 -4.77 12.88 8.95
C GLY A 63 -5.23 12.88 10.41
N ALA A 64 -6.49 12.54 10.66
CA ALA A 64 -7.03 12.41 12.02
C ALA A 64 -6.46 11.18 12.76
N ALA A 65 -6.07 10.14 12.01
CA ALA A 65 -5.43 8.93 12.51
C ALA A 65 -3.90 9.04 12.63
N ASN A 66 -3.34 10.24 12.46
CA ASN A 66 -1.91 10.52 12.52
C ASN A 66 -1.08 9.84 11.41
N PHE A 67 -1.71 9.55 10.27
CA PHE A 67 -1.05 9.06 9.05
C PHE A 67 -1.05 10.16 7.99
N SER A 68 0.13 10.45 7.44
CA SER A 68 0.26 11.42 6.34
C SER A 68 -0.06 10.78 5.00
N ASP A 69 -0.54 11.58 4.05
CA ASP A 69 -0.73 11.17 2.66
C ASP A 69 0.58 10.60 2.06
N ALA A 70 1.73 11.11 2.47
CA ALA A 70 3.04 10.57 2.09
C ALA A 70 3.24 9.11 2.54
N ALA A 71 2.76 8.74 3.72
CA ALA A 71 2.84 7.36 4.21
C ALA A 71 1.99 6.40 3.35
N TYR A 72 0.85 6.87 2.84
CA TYR A 72 0.02 6.11 1.90
C TYR A 72 0.62 6.03 0.50
N SER A 73 1.26 7.12 0.03
CA SER A 73 2.01 7.10 -1.22
C SER A 73 3.18 6.11 -1.18
N GLN A 74 3.89 6.02 -0.04
CA GLN A 74 4.93 4.99 0.20
C GLN A 74 4.37 3.57 0.30
N ALA A 75 3.08 3.43 0.60
CA ALA A 75 2.36 2.17 0.58
C ALA A 75 1.85 1.82 -0.83
N GLU A 76 2.25 2.58 -1.86
CA GLU A 76 1.81 2.50 -3.26
C GLU A 76 0.30 2.76 -3.43
N CYS A 77 -0.35 3.39 -2.45
CA CYS A 77 -1.78 3.69 -2.55
C CYS A 77 -2.00 4.86 -3.49
N GLN A 78 -3.09 4.80 -4.25
CA GLN A 78 -3.51 5.91 -5.07
C GLN A 78 -4.32 6.89 -4.23
N ILE A 79 -3.85 8.12 -4.11
CA ILE A 79 -4.57 9.19 -3.43
C ILE A 79 -5.55 9.82 -4.43
N VAL A 80 -6.82 9.96 -4.03
CA VAL A 80 -7.93 10.53 -4.80
C VAL A 80 -8.55 11.75 -4.13
#